data_AF-U1RIW5-F1
#
_entry.id   AF-U1RIW5-F1
#
_cell.length_a   1.000
_cell.length_b   1.000
_cell.length_c   1.000
_cell.angle_alpha   90.00
_cell.angle_beta   90.00
_cell.angle_gamma   90.00
#
_symmetry.space_group_name_H-M   'P 1'
#
loop_
_entity.id
_entity.type
_entity.pdbx_description
1 polymer ?
#
loop_
_entity_poly.entity_id
_entity_poly.type
_entity_poly.pdbx_seq_one_letter_code
_entity_poly.pdbx_strand_id
1 'polypeptide(L)'
;RKGAGRAAELLEELGYNSYEALQMAALPAEVARREELSAGFPSRPGAEGMLKDALDTVTGIYDELSVWMREQDSLAELSSRLRHVANEIEGRLGDATITPEMLATITAHGPSMTPLVEPLQVWTSMQSIVGSTLIRLVGSLRELDATNVRTRFLVALARLHATMLATFIAELIDGGPDAKESVPAIWLLTKALRQGLYDMEEQTGAHRRLASNTAWNIDQANSMITIPSQVLAMWKATAESTPLPDDVAALVPQISESVVDYTGTVLRESTELAERCRALGDQHDSTRMTELLHHAEDLAVKIASQG
;
A
#
# COMPACT_ATOMS: atom_id res chain seq x y z
N ARG A 1 9.95 -22.93 23.72
CA ARG A 1 10.04 -21.45 23.85
C ARG A 1 11.26 -20.82 23.14
N LYS A 2 12.42 -21.50 22.97
CA LYS A 2 13.57 -20.96 22.21
C LYS A 2 13.34 -20.81 20.70
N GLY A 3 12.54 -21.68 20.08
CA GLY A 3 12.26 -21.63 18.63
C GLY A 3 11.43 -20.44 18.17
N ALA A 4 10.43 -20.02 18.95
CA ALA A 4 9.58 -18.87 18.60
C ALA A 4 10.35 -17.54 18.68
N GLY A 5 11.23 -17.38 19.69
CA GLY A 5 12.11 -16.22 19.80
C GLY A 5 13.11 -16.14 18.63
N ARG A 6 13.73 -17.27 18.27
CA ARG A 6 14.63 -17.30 17.11
C ARG A 6 13.92 -17.03 15.78
N ALA A 7 12.68 -17.49 15.62
CA ALA A 7 11.89 -17.18 14.44
C ALA A 7 11.54 -15.69 14.35
N ALA A 8 11.23 -15.03 15.48
CA ALA A 8 11.00 -13.59 15.51
C ALA A 8 12.26 -12.80 15.14
N GLU A 9 13.43 -13.16 15.68
CA GLU A 9 14.72 -12.55 15.32
C GLU A 9 15.01 -12.69 13.82
N LEU A 10 14.80 -13.88 13.24
CA LEU A 10 15.00 -14.10 11.80
C LEU A 10 14.02 -13.31 10.94
N LEU A 11 12.78 -13.09 11.41
CA LEU A 11 11.80 -12.25 10.71
C LEU A 11 12.22 -10.79 10.75
N GLU A 12 12.70 -10.29 11.89
CA GLU A 12 13.23 -8.93 12.01
C GLU A 12 14.48 -8.72 11.14
N GLU A 13 15.40 -9.69 11.09
CA GLU A 13 16.56 -9.68 10.18
C GLU A 13 16.14 -9.58 8.70
N LEU A 14 14.97 -10.12 8.34
CA LEU A 14 14.38 -10.05 7.01
C LEU A 14 13.46 -8.83 6.80
N GLY A 15 13.29 -7.97 7.81
CA GLY A 15 12.47 -6.76 7.75
C GLY A 15 10.97 -6.97 7.99
N TYR A 16 10.56 -8.12 8.54
CA TYR A 16 9.17 -8.43 8.85
C TYR A 16 8.91 -8.39 10.36
N ASN A 17 7.85 -7.70 10.77
CA ASN A 17 7.44 -7.56 12.16
C ASN A 17 6.58 -8.73 12.67
N SER A 18 6.13 -9.63 11.78
CA SER A 18 5.35 -10.81 12.15
C SER A 18 5.43 -11.89 11.07
N TYR A 19 5.06 -13.11 11.43
CA TYR A 19 4.92 -14.20 10.47
C TYR A 19 3.79 -13.94 9.46
N GLU A 20 2.69 -13.32 9.90
CA GLU A 20 1.58 -12.92 9.01
C GLU A 20 2.06 -11.91 7.96
N ALA A 21 2.91 -10.94 8.35
CA ALA A 21 3.50 -9.97 7.43
C ALA A 21 4.37 -10.65 6.36
N LEU A 22 5.16 -11.65 6.74
CA LEU A 22 5.90 -12.47 5.79
C LEU A 22 4.97 -13.21 4.82
N GLN A 23 3.91 -13.86 5.32
CA GLN A 23 2.97 -14.58 4.47
C GLN A 23 2.24 -13.67 3.48
N MET A 24 1.79 -12.50 3.94
CA MET A 24 1.13 -11.51 3.09
C MET A 24 2.05 -10.99 1.98
N ALA A 25 3.35 -10.84 2.26
CA ALA A 25 4.33 -10.43 1.26
C ALA A 25 4.70 -11.57 0.29
N ALA A 26 4.83 -12.81 0.79
CA ALA A 26 5.35 -13.93 0.01
C ALA A 26 4.30 -14.57 -0.91
N LEU A 27 3.05 -14.74 -0.46
CA LEU A 27 2.03 -15.48 -1.22
C LEU A 27 1.78 -14.92 -2.62
N PRO A 28 1.61 -13.60 -2.83
CA PRO A 28 1.39 -13.06 -4.18
C PRO A 28 2.54 -13.39 -5.15
N ALA A 29 3.79 -13.30 -4.68
CA ALA A 29 4.96 -13.62 -5.49
C ALA A 29 5.06 -15.12 -5.80
N GLU A 30 4.71 -15.98 -4.84
CA GLU A 30 4.70 -17.43 -5.04
C GLU A 30 3.61 -17.85 -6.02
N VAL A 31 2.40 -17.28 -5.92
CA VAL A 31 1.31 -17.54 -6.87
C VAL A 31 1.71 -17.11 -8.28
N ALA A 32 2.27 -15.91 -8.44
CA ALA A 32 2.75 -15.43 -9.74
C ALA A 32 3.81 -16.37 -10.34
N ARG A 33 4.82 -16.76 -9.56
CA ARG A 33 5.86 -17.72 -10.01
C ARG A 33 5.26 -19.07 -10.37
N ARG A 34 4.29 -19.57 -9.60
CA ARG A 34 3.62 -20.83 -9.89
C ARG A 34 2.88 -20.76 -11.22
N GLU A 35 2.21 -19.66 -11.50
CA GLU A 35 1.50 -19.43 -12.77
C GLU A 35 2.49 -19.39 -13.95
N GLU A 36 3.61 -18.68 -13.82
CA GLU A 36 4.68 -18.62 -14.83
C GLU A 36 5.28 -19.98 -15.17
N LEU A 37 5.46 -20.84 -14.16
CA LEU A 37 6.03 -22.19 -14.32
C LEU A 37 4.99 -23.24 -14.75
N SER A 38 3.71 -22.91 -14.67
CA SER A 38 2.62 -23.82 -15.04
C SER A 38 2.48 -23.94 -16.56
N ALA A 39 1.79 -24.99 -17.03
CA ALA A 39 1.37 -25.11 -18.42
C ALA A 39 0.23 -24.15 -18.81
N GLY A 40 -0.08 -23.17 -17.95
CA GLY A 40 -1.23 -22.28 -18.05
C GLY A 40 -2.44 -22.79 -17.26
N PHE A 41 -3.52 -22.00 -17.31
CA PHE A 41 -4.78 -22.35 -16.65
C PHE A 41 -5.42 -23.60 -17.29
N PRO A 42 -5.96 -24.55 -16.51
CA PRO A 42 -6.54 -25.78 -17.05
C PRO A 42 -7.63 -25.52 -18.10
N SER A 43 -7.53 -26.19 -19.26
CA SER A 43 -8.51 -26.08 -20.34
C SER A 43 -8.81 -27.46 -20.95
N ARG A 44 -10.08 -27.71 -21.30
CA ARG A 44 -10.56 -28.91 -22.01
C ARG A 44 -11.51 -28.50 -23.14
N PRO A 45 -10.99 -28.10 -24.31
CA PRO A 45 -11.81 -27.57 -25.40
C PRO A 45 -12.84 -28.56 -25.97
N GLY A 46 -12.56 -29.87 -25.88
CA GLY A 46 -13.46 -30.93 -26.36
C GLY A 46 -14.41 -31.51 -25.32
N ALA A 47 -14.43 -30.97 -24.08
CA ALA A 47 -15.34 -31.42 -23.05
C ALA A 47 -16.72 -30.77 -23.22
N GLU A 48 -17.77 -31.49 -22.84
CA GLU A 48 -19.16 -31.05 -22.91
C GLU A 48 -19.90 -31.31 -21.60
N GLY A 49 -21.08 -30.70 -21.43
CA GLY A 49 -21.94 -30.90 -20.27
C GLY A 49 -21.50 -30.15 -19.01
N MET A 50 -21.97 -30.62 -17.86
CA MET A 50 -21.87 -29.90 -16.58
C MET A 50 -20.44 -29.59 -16.14
N LEU A 51 -19.50 -30.53 -16.36
CA LEU A 51 -18.11 -30.33 -15.97
C LEU A 51 -17.41 -29.28 -16.85
N LYS A 52 -17.79 -29.17 -18.13
CA LYS A 52 -17.33 -28.10 -19.02
C LYS A 52 -17.84 -26.74 -18.53
N ASP A 53 -19.12 -26.64 -18.21
CA ASP A 53 -19.74 -25.43 -17.66
C ASP A 53 -19.05 -24.99 -16.35
N ALA A 54 -18.74 -25.94 -15.48
CA ALA A 54 -17.98 -25.68 -14.25
C ALA A 54 -16.58 -25.14 -14.55
N LEU A 55 -15.85 -25.74 -15.49
CA LEU A 55 -14.52 -25.27 -15.87
C LEU A 55 -14.55 -23.87 -16.49
N ASP A 56 -15.53 -23.58 -17.34
CA ASP A 56 -15.70 -22.25 -17.96
C ASP A 56 -16.06 -21.19 -16.92
N THR A 57 -16.92 -21.53 -15.96
CA THR A 57 -17.29 -20.63 -14.86
C THR A 57 -16.08 -20.26 -14.01
N VAL A 58 -15.26 -21.25 -13.65
CA VAL A 58 -14.05 -21.04 -12.85
C VAL A 58 -12.98 -20.29 -13.65
N THR A 59 -12.91 -20.49 -14.96
CA THR A 59 -12.08 -19.67 -15.86
C THR A 59 -12.52 -18.21 -15.81
N GLY A 60 -13.83 -17.94 -15.89
CA GLY A 60 -14.38 -16.59 -15.73
C GLY A 60 -14.02 -15.94 -14.39
N ILE A 61 -14.09 -16.70 -13.29
CA ILE A 61 -13.66 -16.23 -11.95
C ILE A 61 -12.18 -15.85 -11.99
N TYR A 62 -11.33 -16.70 -12.56
CA TYR A 62 -9.89 -16.45 -12.66
C TYR A 62 -9.57 -15.21 -13.50
N ASP A 63 -10.31 -14.97 -14.58
CA ASP A 63 -10.14 -13.79 -15.43
C ASP A 63 -10.50 -12.50 -14.69
N GLU A 64 -11.62 -12.48 -13.94
CA GLU A 64 -12.00 -11.35 -13.09
C GLU A 64 -10.95 -11.11 -11.99
N LEU A 65 -10.46 -12.17 -11.33
CA LEU A 65 -9.35 -12.07 -10.37
C LEU A 65 -8.05 -11.55 -11.02
N SER A 66 -7.84 -11.79 -12.32
CA SER A 66 -6.71 -11.26 -13.07
C SER A 66 -6.83 -9.76 -13.33
N VAL A 67 -8.04 -9.26 -13.55
CA VAL A 67 -8.30 -7.83 -13.62
C VAL A 67 -7.99 -7.19 -12.27
N TRP A 68 -8.51 -7.75 -11.17
CA TRP A 68 -8.19 -7.29 -9.82
C TRP A 68 -6.69 -7.30 -9.53
N MET A 69 -5.96 -8.37 -9.86
CA MET A 69 -4.52 -8.43 -9.61
C MET A 69 -3.74 -7.32 -10.33
N ARG A 70 -4.12 -6.99 -11.58
CA ARG A 70 -3.49 -5.89 -12.33
C ARG A 70 -3.75 -4.52 -11.70
N GLU A 71 -4.97 -4.28 -11.22
CA GLU A 71 -5.29 -3.08 -10.44
C GLU A 71 -4.44 -3.02 -9.16
N GLN A 72 -4.26 -4.17 -8.50
CA GLN A 72 -3.41 -4.26 -7.32
C GLN A 72 -1.92 -3.99 -7.61
N ASP A 73 -1.40 -4.23 -8.82
CA ASP A 73 0.00 -3.93 -9.15
C ASP A 73 0.28 -2.43 -9.17
N SER A 74 -0.69 -1.64 -9.66
CA SER A 74 -0.65 -0.18 -9.53
C SER A 74 -0.65 0.24 -8.05
N LEU A 75 -1.41 -0.47 -7.23
CA LEU A 75 -1.42 -0.26 -5.79
C LEU A 75 -0.08 -0.65 -5.13
N ALA A 76 0.61 -1.71 -5.56
CA ALA A 76 1.92 -2.07 -5.00
C ALA A 76 2.98 -0.99 -5.26
N GLU A 77 2.98 -0.38 -6.45
CA GLU A 77 3.83 0.77 -6.74
C GLU A 77 3.50 1.95 -5.82
N LEU A 78 2.21 2.23 -5.60
CA LEU A 78 1.77 3.24 -4.65
C LEU A 78 2.26 2.92 -3.23
N SER A 79 2.09 1.68 -2.76
CA SER A 79 2.55 1.22 -1.44
C SER A 79 4.05 1.48 -1.23
N SER A 80 4.88 1.16 -2.24
CA SER A 80 6.31 1.44 -2.18
C SER A 80 6.59 2.94 -2.04
N ARG A 81 5.88 3.79 -2.80
CA ARG A 81 6.00 5.25 -2.70
C ARG A 81 5.48 5.80 -1.37
N LEU A 82 4.33 5.34 -0.90
CA LEU A 82 3.75 5.69 0.41
C LEU A 82 4.75 5.41 1.53
N ARG A 83 5.37 4.23 1.50
CA ARG A 83 6.37 3.81 2.48
C ARG A 83 7.64 4.66 2.40
N HIS A 84 8.11 4.95 1.18
CA HIS A 84 9.27 5.81 0.98
C HIS A 84 9.03 7.21 1.55
N VAL A 85 7.92 7.85 1.17
CA VAL A 85 7.53 9.18 1.67
C VAL A 85 7.31 9.17 3.18
N ALA A 86 6.66 8.14 3.72
CA ALA A 86 6.45 8.01 5.15
C ALA A 86 7.78 7.92 5.93
N ASN A 87 8.73 7.13 5.43
CA ASN A 87 10.04 6.96 6.04
C ASN A 87 10.92 8.20 5.88
N GLU A 88 10.85 8.89 4.74
CA GLU A 88 11.56 10.15 4.53
C GLU A 88 11.04 11.22 5.50
N ILE A 89 9.71 11.33 5.63
CA ILE A 89 9.09 12.28 6.55
C ILE A 89 9.52 11.97 7.99
N GLU A 90 9.42 10.71 8.43
CA GLU A 90 9.76 10.32 9.80
C GLU A 90 11.26 10.50 10.10
N GLY A 91 12.13 10.13 9.16
CA GLY A 91 13.59 10.23 9.31
C GLY A 91 14.08 11.66 9.37
N ARG A 92 13.46 12.58 8.63
CA ARG A 92 13.85 14.00 8.56
C ARG A 92 13.05 14.90 9.50
N LEU A 93 12.00 14.38 10.15
CA LEU A 93 11.18 15.15 11.10
C LEU A 93 12.02 15.71 12.25
N GLY A 94 13.03 14.95 12.71
CA GLY A 94 13.96 15.39 13.76
C GLY A 94 14.89 16.50 13.28
N ASP A 95 15.35 16.43 12.03
CA ASP A 95 16.34 17.34 11.45
C ASP A 95 15.73 18.69 11.04
N ALA A 96 14.42 18.71 10.78
CA ALA A 96 13.65 19.90 10.42
C ALA A 96 13.30 20.81 11.62
N THR A 97 14.17 20.85 12.64
CA THR A 97 13.95 21.61 13.88
C THR A 97 14.96 22.75 13.97
N ILE A 98 14.48 23.97 14.19
CA ILE A 98 15.37 25.08 14.55
C ILE A 98 15.61 25.02 16.06
N THR A 99 16.87 24.81 16.45
CA THR A 99 17.20 24.71 17.86
C THR A 99 17.37 26.09 18.51
N PRO A 100 17.12 26.22 19.82
CA PRO A 100 17.35 27.47 20.54
C PRO A 100 18.79 28.01 20.40
N GLU A 101 19.78 27.12 20.30
CA GLU A 101 21.19 27.47 20.16
C GLU A 101 21.50 28.11 18.80
N MET A 102 20.91 27.60 17.72
CA MET A 102 21.02 28.21 16.39
C MET A 102 20.45 29.62 16.40
N LEU A 103 19.26 29.80 17.00
CA LEU A 103 18.62 31.10 17.09
C LEU A 103 19.42 32.08 17.97
N ALA A 104 19.98 31.60 19.08
CA ALA A 104 20.82 32.39 19.97
C ALA A 104 22.10 32.88 19.27
N THR A 105 22.72 32.04 18.45
CA THR A 105 23.91 32.38 17.66
C THR A 105 23.63 33.53 16.70
N ILE A 106 22.51 33.48 15.97
CA ILE A 106 22.11 34.56 15.04
C ILE A 106 21.75 35.84 15.81
N THR A 107 21.03 35.70 16.94
CA THR A 107 20.57 36.84 17.76
C THR A 107 21.73 37.58 18.44
N ALA A 108 22.84 36.88 18.75
CA ALA A 108 24.00 37.48 19.42
C ALA A 108 24.67 38.61 18.63
N HIS A 109 24.51 38.64 17.31
CA HIS A 109 25.03 39.68 16.41
C HIS A 109 24.15 40.95 16.35
N GLY A 110 23.10 41.02 17.17
CA GLY A 110 22.33 42.23 17.42
C GLY A 110 21.28 42.58 16.35
N PRO A 111 20.75 43.82 16.34
CA PRO A 111 19.58 44.20 15.56
C PRO A 111 19.73 44.08 14.04
N SER A 112 20.97 44.04 13.54
CA SER A 112 21.24 43.85 12.11
C SER A 112 20.79 42.48 11.59
N MET A 113 20.66 41.48 12.48
CA MET A 113 20.22 40.12 12.14
C MET A 113 18.72 39.89 12.35
N THR A 114 17.96 40.88 12.82
CA THR A 114 16.51 40.78 13.04
C THR A 114 15.75 40.21 11.83
N PRO A 115 16.03 40.61 10.56
CA PRO A 115 15.37 40.04 9.38
C PRO A 115 15.58 38.54 9.18
N LEU A 116 16.64 37.95 9.76
CA LEU A 116 16.91 36.51 9.74
C LEU A 116 16.31 35.78 10.96
N VAL A 117 16.20 36.48 12.09
CA VAL A 117 15.67 35.91 13.33
C VAL A 117 14.15 35.79 13.29
N GLU A 118 13.44 36.82 12.80
CA GLU A 118 11.97 36.85 12.80
C GLU A 118 11.33 35.67 12.04
N PRO A 119 11.74 35.33 10.79
CA PRO A 119 11.20 34.18 10.09
C PRO A 119 11.44 32.84 10.80
N LEU A 120 12.63 32.67 11.40
CA LEU A 120 12.97 31.46 12.14
C LEU A 120 12.17 31.34 13.45
N GLN A 121 11.86 32.45 14.11
CA GLN A 121 10.97 32.46 15.28
C GLN A 121 9.54 32.06 14.91
N VAL A 122 9.04 32.57 13.79
CA VAL A 122 7.72 32.16 13.25
C VAL A 122 7.73 30.66 12.98
N TRP A 123 8.77 30.13 12.31
CA TRP A 123 8.92 28.68 12.11
C TRP A 123 8.94 27.90 13.43
N THR A 124 9.75 28.31 14.41
CA THR A 124 9.85 27.67 15.72
C THR A 124 8.51 27.59 16.44
N SER A 125 7.62 28.58 16.25
CA SER A 125 6.26 28.57 16.79
C SER A 125 5.33 27.59 16.07
N MET A 126 5.59 27.30 14.79
CA MET A 126 4.75 26.46 13.92
C MET A 126 5.25 25.01 13.81
N GLN A 127 6.53 24.74 14.10
CA GLN A 127 7.17 23.44 13.86
C GLN A 127 6.49 22.27 14.60
N SER A 128 5.90 22.50 15.78
CA SER A 128 5.14 21.46 16.51
C SER A 128 3.82 21.10 15.84
N ILE A 129 3.13 22.09 15.26
CA ILE A 129 1.88 21.91 14.51
C ILE A 129 2.18 21.17 13.20
N VAL A 130 3.22 21.59 12.49
CA VAL A 130 3.70 20.91 11.28
C VAL A 130 4.08 19.47 11.62
N GLY A 131 4.85 19.25 12.69
CA GLY A 131 5.30 17.93 13.08
C GLY A 131 4.17 16.98 13.45
N SER A 132 3.19 17.42 14.24
CA SER A 132 2.02 16.60 14.56
C SER A 132 1.18 16.24 13.34
N THR A 133 1.08 17.16 12.38
CA THR A 133 0.37 16.94 11.10
C THR A 133 1.08 15.90 10.24
N LEU A 134 2.40 15.97 10.16
CA LEU A 134 3.24 15.00 9.45
C LEU A 134 3.19 13.61 10.09
N ILE A 135 3.20 13.51 11.43
CA ILE A 135 3.03 12.24 12.14
C ILE A 135 1.68 11.59 11.80
N ARG A 136 0.59 12.38 11.79
CA ARG A 136 -0.74 11.88 11.40
C ARG A 136 -0.76 11.41 9.96
N LEU A 137 -0.13 12.17 9.05
CA LEU A 137 0.02 11.78 7.65
C LEU A 137 0.72 10.42 7.54
N VAL A 138 1.91 10.27 8.15
CA VAL A 138 2.66 9.00 8.19
C VAL A 138 1.79 7.84 8.68
N GLY A 139 0.98 8.07 9.72
CA GLY A 139 0.01 7.08 10.20
C GLY A 139 -0.98 6.63 9.12
N SER A 140 -1.61 7.57 8.42
CA SER A 140 -2.54 7.26 7.31
C SER A 140 -1.86 6.56 6.14
N LEU A 141 -0.63 6.97 5.79
CA LEU A 141 0.16 6.32 4.73
C LEU A 141 0.44 4.85 5.06
N ARG A 142 0.83 4.57 6.31
CA ARG A 142 1.10 3.21 6.81
C ARG A 142 -0.16 2.34 6.87
N GLU A 143 -1.29 2.93 7.27
CA GLU A 143 -2.57 2.23 7.29
C GLU A 143 -3.02 1.84 5.88
N LEU A 144 -2.93 2.77 4.92
CA LEU A 144 -3.25 2.51 3.52
C LEU A 144 -2.36 1.42 2.90
N ASP A 145 -1.06 1.45 3.21
CA ASP A 145 -0.08 0.42 2.80
C ASP A 145 -0.45 -0.97 3.34
N ALA A 146 -0.79 -1.07 4.63
CA ALA A 146 -1.19 -2.33 5.24
C ALA A 146 -2.47 -2.92 4.63
N THR A 147 -3.48 -2.10 4.36
CA THR A 147 -4.72 -2.54 3.70
C THR A 147 -4.46 -3.06 2.28
N ASN A 148 -3.56 -2.42 1.56
CA ASN A 148 -3.17 -2.83 0.21
C ASN A 148 -2.46 -4.19 0.19
N VAL A 149 -1.47 -4.38 1.07
CA VAL A 149 -0.78 -5.67 1.24
C VAL A 149 -1.77 -6.80 1.55
N ARG A 150 -2.74 -6.54 2.43
CA ARG A 150 -3.80 -7.52 2.75
C ARG A 150 -4.69 -7.84 1.55
N THR A 151 -5.07 -6.83 0.76
CA THR A 151 -5.92 -7.02 -0.42
C THR A 151 -5.21 -7.86 -1.48
N ARG A 152 -3.93 -7.57 -1.75
CA ARG A 152 -3.08 -8.38 -2.65
C ARG A 152 -3.00 -9.84 -2.22
N PHE A 153 -2.83 -10.08 -0.92
CA PHE A 153 -2.81 -11.44 -0.38
C PHE A 153 -4.13 -12.18 -0.64
N LEU A 154 -5.29 -11.56 -0.38
CA LEU A 154 -6.60 -12.17 -0.59
C LEU A 154 -6.86 -12.50 -2.06
N VAL A 155 -6.50 -11.59 -2.98
CA VAL A 155 -6.63 -11.81 -4.43
C VAL A 155 -5.73 -12.96 -4.87
N ALA A 156 -4.47 -13.00 -4.42
CA ALA A 156 -3.55 -14.09 -4.74
C ALA A 156 -4.05 -15.44 -4.20
N LEU A 157 -4.59 -15.47 -2.98
CA LEU A 157 -5.18 -16.67 -2.39
C LEU A 157 -6.41 -17.15 -3.18
N ALA A 158 -7.27 -16.23 -3.62
CA ALA A 158 -8.42 -16.56 -4.45
C ALA A 158 -7.98 -17.14 -5.81
N ARG A 159 -6.94 -16.58 -6.45
CA ARG A 159 -6.39 -17.11 -7.71
C ARG A 159 -5.86 -18.53 -7.55
N LEU A 160 -5.17 -18.78 -6.44
CA LEU A 160 -4.69 -20.11 -6.07
C LEU A 160 -5.86 -21.10 -5.94
N HIS A 161 -6.92 -20.73 -5.22
CA HIS A 161 -8.12 -21.58 -5.09
C HIS A 161 -8.81 -21.83 -6.43
N ALA A 162 -8.96 -20.81 -7.29
CA ALA A 162 -9.56 -20.94 -8.61
C ALA A 162 -8.75 -21.89 -9.51
N THR A 163 -7.42 -21.80 -9.45
CA THR A 163 -6.52 -22.70 -10.20
C THR A 163 -6.63 -24.15 -9.72
N MET A 164 -6.66 -24.36 -8.40
CA MET A 164 -6.85 -25.71 -7.84
C MET A 164 -8.22 -26.28 -8.19
N LEU A 165 -9.27 -25.45 -8.11
CA LEU A 165 -10.63 -25.83 -8.48
C LEU A 165 -10.73 -26.24 -9.95
N ALA A 166 -10.14 -25.47 -10.86
CA ALA A 166 -10.07 -25.82 -12.29
C ALA A 166 -9.29 -27.11 -12.54
N THR A 167 -8.23 -27.36 -11.77
CA THR A 167 -7.44 -28.60 -11.86
C THR A 167 -8.28 -29.82 -11.49
N PHE A 168 -9.00 -29.76 -10.37
CA PHE A 168 -9.90 -30.84 -9.94
C PHE A 168 -11.06 -31.08 -10.90
N ILE A 169 -11.63 -30.02 -11.49
CA ILE A 169 -12.66 -30.17 -12.52
C ILE A 169 -12.08 -30.82 -13.78
N ALA A 170 -10.87 -30.46 -14.18
CA ALA A 170 -10.20 -31.07 -15.33
C ALA A 170 -9.90 -32.57 -15.11
N GLU A 171 -9.48 -32.96 -13.90
CA GLU A 171 -9.29 -34.37 -13.53
C GLU A 171 -10.59 -35.18 -13.60
N LEU A 172 -11.72 -34.60 -13.19
CA LEU A 172 -13.05 -35.20 -13.35
C LEU A 172 -13.43 -35.40 -14.80
N ILE A 173 -13.11 -34.43 -15.67
CA ILE A 173 -13.33 -34.55 -17.12
C ILE A 173 -12.49 -35.68 -17.71
N ASP A 174 -11.24 -35.80 -17.28
CA ASP A 174 -10.29 -36.78 -17.80
C ASP A 174 -10.58 -38.21 -17.31
N GLY A 175 -11.34 -38.36 -16.21
CA GLY A 175 -11.83 -39.65 -15.73
C GLY A 175 -10.76 -40.55 -15.11
N GLY A 176 -9.73 -39.95 -14.48
CA GLY A 176 -8.67 -40.69 -13.80
C GLY A 176 -9.16 -41.55 -12.61
N PRO A 177 -8.37 -42.54 -12.16
CA PRO A 177 -8.77 -43.49 -11.12
C PRO A 177 -9.19 -42.83 -9.80
N ASP A 178 -8.57 -41.69 -9.45
CA ASP A 178 -8.84 -40.96 -8.21
C ASP A 178 -9.72 -39.71 -8.43
N ALA A 179 -10.26 -39.51 -9.63
CA ALA A 179 -10.96 -38.27 -9.98
C ALA A 179 -12.18 -37.98 -9.08
N LYS A 180 -12.86 -39.03 -8.60
CA LYS A 180 -13.98 -38.89 -7.65
C LYS A 180 -13.56 -38.36 -6.28
N GLU A 181 -12.30 -38.54 -5.88
CA GLU A 181 -11.77 -38.01 -4.61
C GLU A 181 -11.65 -36.48 -4.62
N SER A 182 -11.67 -35.87 -5.81
CA SER A 182 -11.60 -34.42 -6.00
C SER A 182 -12.94 -33.71 -5.71
N VAL A 183 -14.07 -34.42 -5.67
CA VAL A 183 -15.42 -33.85 -5.49
C VAL A 183 -15.60 -33.07 -4.18
N PRO A 184 -15.20 -33.59 -2.99
CA PRO A 184 -15.29 -32.83 -1.75
C PRO A 184 -14.41 -31.57 -1.75
N ALA A 185 -13.25 -31.64 -2.41
CA ALA A 185 -12.31 -30.52 -2.50
C ALA A 185 -12.88 -29.38 -3.36
N ILE A 186 -13.57 -29.71 -4.47
CA ILE A 186 -14.29 -28.75 -5.32
C ILE A 186 -15.28 -27.93 -4.48
N TRP A 187 -16.11 -28.60 -3.67
CA TRP A 187 -17.09 -27.91 -2.83
C TRP A 187 -16.45 -27.00 -1.77
N LEU A 188 -15.41 -27.48 -1.09
CA LEU A 188 -14.68 -26.70 -0.08
C LEU A 188 -14.02 -25.47 -0.69
N LEU A 189 -13.37 -25.62 -1.85
CA LEU A 189 -12.70 -24.52 -2.54
C LEU A 189 -13.68 -23.48 -3.07
N THR A 190 -14.85 -23.88 -3.60
CA THR A 190 -15.86 -22.91 -4.03
C THR A 190 -16.39 -22.09 -2.85
N LYS A 191 -16.60 -22.71 -1.67
CA LYS A 191 -16.95 -21.99 -0.45
C LYS A 191 -15.85 -21.03 0.01
N ALA A 192 -14.59 -21.48 -0.04
CA ALA A 192 -13.44 -20.65 0.31
C ALA A 192 -13.30 -19.45 -0.63
N LEU A 193 -13.54 -19.63 -1.92
CA LEU A 193 -13.58 -18.56 -2.92
C LEU A 193 -14.68 -17.54 -2.62
N ARG A 194 -15.88 -18.00 -2.24
CA ARG A 194 -16.95 -17.09 -1.85
C ARG A 194 -16.62 -16.28 -0.60
N GLN A 195 -16.08 -16.92 0.43
CA GLN A 195 -15.65 -16.18 1.62
C GLN A 195 -14.57 -15.15 1.25
N GLY A 196 -13.61 -15.56 0.41
CA GLY A 196 -12.60 -14.65 -0.13
C GLY A 196 -13.20 -13.47 -0.88
N LEU A 197 -14.28 -13.66 -1.66
CA LEU A 197 -14.99 -12.57 -2.31
C LEU A 197 -15.54 -11.56 -1.31
N TYR A 198 -16.26 -12.02 -0.28
CA TYR A 198 -16.81 -11.12 0.74
C TYR A 198 -15.70 -10.33 1.45
N ASP A 199 -14.61 -11.02 1.81
CA ASP A 199 -13.47 -10.38 2.44
C ASP A 199 -12.84 -9.33 1.49
N MET A 200 -12.70 -9.64 0.19
CA MET A 200 -12.18 -8.71 -0.81
C MET A 200 -13.09 -7.50 -1.04
N GLU A 201 -14.41 -7.67 -1.07
CA GLU A 201 -15.38 -6.56 -1.20
C GLU A 201 -15.33 -5.63 0.00
N GLU A 202 -15.29 -6.19 1.22
CA GLU A 202 -15.14 -5.43 2.45
C GLU A 202 -13.83 -4.63 2.44
N GLN A 203 -12.71 -5.28 2.10
CA GLN A 203 -11.39 -4.64 2.01
C GLN A 203 -11.35 -3.57 0.92
N THR A 204 -11.98 -3.77 -0.22
CA THR A 204 -12.04 -2.78 -1.31
C THR A 204 -12.84 -1.54 -0.88
N GLY A 205 -13.93 -1.73 -0.13
CA GLY A 205 -14.68 -0.64 0.47
C GLY A 205 -13.87 0.13 1.53
N ALA A 206 -13.15 -0.60 2.39
CA ALA A 206 -12.26 0.00 3.40
C ALA A 206 -11.10 0.77 2.76
N HIS A 207 -10.47 0.18 1.74
CA HIS A 207 -9.37 0.79 0.98
C HIS A 207 -9.80 2.11 0.34
N ARG A 208 -10.98 2.17 -0.31
CA ARG A 208 -11.50 3.42 -0.90
C ARG A 208 -11.69 4.53 0.14
N ARG A 209 -12.25 4.19 1.31
CA ARG A 209 -12.40 5.16 2.41
C ARG A 209 -11.04 5.65 2.91
N LEU A 210 -10.08 4.75 3.09
CA LEU A 210 -8.74 5.08 3.55
C LEU A 210 -7.95 5.90 2.53
N ALA A 211 -8.05 5.59 1.24
CA ALA A 211 -7.42 6.36 0.17
C ALA A 211 -7.96 7.80 0.12
N SER A 212 -9.29 7.96 0.23
CA SER A 212 -9.94 9.28 0.31
C SER A 212 -9.51 10.06 1.56
N ASN A 213 -9.52 9.42 2.73
CA ASN A 213 -9.06 10.01 3.99
C ASN A 213 -7.57 10.41 3.92
N THR A 214 -6.73 9.58 3.29
CA THR A 214 -5.30 9.84 3.10
C THR A 214 -5.09 11.04 2.18
N ALA A 215 -5.80 11.11 1.06
CA ALA A 215 -5.76 12.28 0.17
C ALA A 215 -6.19 13.56 0.90
N TRP A 216 -7.25 13.50 1.71
CA TRP A 216 -7.67 14.63 2.53
C TRP A 216 -6.62 15.02 3.57
N ASN A 217 -6.01 14.06 4.27
CA ASN A 217 -4.95 14.31 5.24
C ASN A 217 -3.71 14.93 4.58
N ILE A 218 -3.37 14.51 3.36
CA ILE A 218 -2.33 15.13 2.55
C ILE A 218 -2.68 16.59 2.24
N ASP A 219 -3.90 16.87 1.77
CA ASP A 219 -4.33 18.23 1.46
C ASP A 219 -4.28 19.14 2.70
N GLN A 220 -4.66 18.61 3.87
CA GLN A 220 -4.52 19.32 5.15
C GLN A 220 -3.05 19.57 5.51
N ALA A 221 -2.18 18.57 5.35
CA ALA A 221 -0.74 18.73 5.59
C ALA A 221 -0.15 19.80 4.67
N ASN A 222 -0.45 19.74 3.37
CA ASN A 222 0.01 20.71 2.38
C ASN A 222 -0.49 22.12 2.72
N SER A 223 -1.76 22.27 3.09
CA SER A 223 -2.33 23.57 3.48
C SER A 223 -1.62 24.16 4.71
N MET A 224 -1.31 23.33 5.71
CA MET A 224 -0.63 23.75 6.93
C MET A 224 0.85 24.09 6.72
N ILE A 225 1.50 23.42 5.76
CA ILE A 225 2.94 23.55 5.49
C ILE A 225 3.25 24.67 4.47
N THR A 226 2.27 25.06 3.64
CA THR A 226 2.45 26.06 2.59
C THR A 226 2.96 27.40 3.13
N ILE A 227 2.29 27.99 4.13
CA ILE A 227 2.72 29.29 4.69
C ILE A 227 4.11 29.19 5.35
N PRO A 228 4.39 28.20 6.22
CA PRO A 228 5.74 27.98 6.75
C PRO A 228 6.82 27.87 5.68
N SER A 229 6.55 27.13 4.60
CA SER A 229 7.52 26.96 3.50
C SER A 229 7.85 28.27 2.80
N GLN A 230 6.87 29.18 2.65
CA GLN A 230 7.07 30.51 2.08
C GLN A 230 7.93 31.39 3.00
N VAL A 231 7.69 31.33 4.32
CA VAL A 231 8.50 32.04 5.33
C VAL A 231 9.96 31.57 5.28
N LEU A 232 10.18 30.25 5.20
CA LEU A 232 11.50 29.64 5.09
C LEU A 232 12.21 29.97 3.77
N ALA A 233 11.49 29.98 2.65
CA ALA A 233 12.04 30.40 1.36
C ALA A 233 12.46 31.88 1.36
N MET A 234 11.64 32.75 1.97
CA MET A 234 11.96 34.18 2.15
C MET A 234 13.20 34.36 3.04
N TRP A 235 13.30 33.58 4.12
CA TRP A 235 14.48 33.56 4.97
C TRP A 235 15.75 33.18 4.20
N LYS A 236 15.70 32.11 3.38
CA LYS A 236 16.83 31.67 2.55
C LYS A 236 17.30 32.77 1.60
N ALA A 237 16.37 33.41 0.89
CA ALA A 237 16.69 34.54 0.01
C ALA A 237 17.29 35.75 0.77
N THR A 238 16.86 35.98 2.00
CA THR A 238 17.40 37.03 2.87
C THR A 238 18.83 36.69 3.32
N ALA A 239 19.08 35.44 3.69
CA ALA A 239 20.40 34.95 4.08
C ALA A 239 21.42 35.03 2.93
N GLU A 240 21.00 34.71 1.70
CA GLU A 240 21.84 34.76 0.50
C GLU A 240 22.18 36.19 0.04
N SER A 241 21.32 37.16 0.37
CA SER A 241 21.49 38.57 -0.04
C SER A 241 22.13 39.47 1.02
N THR A 242 22.32 38.96 2.24
CA THR A 242 22.86 39.71 3.38
C THR A 242 24.32 39.32 3.63
N PRO A 243 25.24 40.27 3.88
CA PRO A 243 26.58 39.93 4.37
C PRO A 243 26.50 39.36 5.79
N LEU A 244 26.91 38.10 5.97
CA LEU A 244 26.79 37.38 7.23
C LEU A 244 28.15 37.23 7.93
N PRO A 245 28.18 37.29 9.28
CA PRO A 245 29.31 36.81 10.09
C PRO A 245 29.59 35.33 9.84
N ASP A 246 30.86 34.91 9.97
CA ASP A 246 31.32 33.55 9.61
C ASP A 246 30.56 32.42 10.35
N ASP A 247 30.23 32.63 11.62
CA ASP A 247 29.48 31.68 12.44
C ASP A 247 28.00 31.56 12.02
N VAL A 248 27.37 32.67 11.61
CA VAL A 248 26.02 32.68 11.04
C VAL A 248 26.01 32.09 9.63
N ALA A 249 27.01 32.43 8.81
CA ALA A 249 27.17 31.89 7.46
C ALA A 249 27.32 30.36 7.47
N ALA A 250 27.98 29.80 8.48
CA ALA A 250 28.11 28.36 8.66
C ALA A 250 26.78 27.65 8.97
N LEU A 251 25.81 28.34 9.59
CA LEU A 251 24.49 27.79 9.91
C LEU A 251 23.52 27.80 8.71
N VAL A 252 23.74 28.70 7.73
CA VAL A 252 22.82 28.86 6.60
C VAL A 252 22.65 27.60 5.75
N PRO A 253 23.73 26.88 5.35
CA PRO A 253 23.60 25.62 4.63
C PRO A 253 22.83 24.57 5.43
N GLN A 254 23.11 24.46 6.74
CA GLN A 254 22.47 23.49 7.62
C GLN A 254 20.95 23.74 7.70
N ILE A 255 20.53 24.98 7.96
CA ILE A 255 19.11 25.34 8.05
C ILE A 255 18.42 25.21 6.69
N SER A 256 19.10 25.57 5.61
CA SER A 256 18.56 25.46 4.25
C SER A 256 18.29 24.01 3.88
N GLU A 257 19.23 23.11 4.13
CA GLU A 257 19.09 21.69 3.82
C GLU A 257 18.07 20.99 4.74
N SER A 258 18.16 21.23 6.05
CA SER A 258 17.38 20.48 7.03
C SER A 258 15.93 20.95 7.13
N VAL A 259 15.66 22.23 6.92
CA VAL A 259 14.33 22.82 7.11
C VAL A 259 13.71 23.32 5.79
N VAL A 260 14.42 24.16 5.03
CA VAL A 260 13.85 24.82 3.84
C VAL A 260 13.59 23.82 2.72
N ASP A 261 14.63 23.09 2.32
CA ASP A 261 14.58 22.18 1.17
C ASP A 261 13.74 20.93 1.50
N TYR A 262 13.81 20.44 2.75
CA TYR A 262 12.96 19.36 3.24
C TYR A 262 11.47 19.69 3.10
N THR A 263 11.05 20.85 3.60
CA THR A 263 9.65 21.28 3.57
C THR A 263 9.13 21.41 2.13
N GLY A 264 9.98 21.85 1.20
CA GLY A 264 9.67 21.91 -0.23
C GLY A 264 9.50 20.53 -0.87
N THR A 265 10.38 19.58 -0.57
CA THR A 265 10.29 18.19 -1.06
C THR A 265 9.02 17.50 -0.57
N VAL A 266 8.70 17.61 0.72
CA VAL A 266 7.51 17.00 1.30
C VAL A 266 6.23 17.50 0.63
N LEU A 267 6.11 18.81 0.35
CA LEU A 267 4.96 19.39 -0.34
C LEU A 267 4.78 18.82 -1.75
N ARG A 268 5.87 18.71 -2.52
CA ARG A 268 5.86 18.19 -3.89
C ARG A 268 5.43 16.73 -3.91
N GLU A 269 6.09 15.90 -3.12
CA GLU A 269 5.84 14.45 -3.11
C GLU A 269 4.47 14.08 -2.56
N SER A 270 4.01 14.83 -1.56
CA SER A 270 2.65 14.66 -1.02
C SER A 270 1.59 15.02 -2.07
N THR A 271 1.79 16.07 -2.87
CA THR A 271 0.82 16.46 -3.91
C THR A 271 0.66 15.38 -4.99
N GLU A 272 1.78 14.87 -5.53
CA GLU A 272 1.76 13.76 -6.50
C GLU A 272 1.06 12.52 -5.92
N LEU A 273 1.27 12.26 -4.62
CA LEU A 273 0.67 11.14 -3.92
C LEU A 273 -0.84 11.30 -3.74
N ALA A 274 -1.32 12.51 -3.44
CA ALA A 274 -2.75 12.80 -3.31
C ALA A 274 -3.51 12.55 -4.62
N GLU A 275 -2.95 12.95 -5.76
CA GLU A 275 -3.53 12.69 -7.07
C GLU A 275 -3.66 11.18 -7.35
N ARG A 276 -2.61 10.42 -7.04
CA ARG A 276 -2.63 8.95 -7.17
C ARG A 276 -3.64 8.28 -6.24
N CYS A 277 -3.75 8.73 -4.98
CA CYS A 277 -4.77 8.24 -4.06
C CYS A 277 -6.19 8.47 -4.56
N ARG A 278 -6.46 9.61 -5.24
CA ARG A 278 -7.78 9.91 -5.82
C ARG A 278 -8.08 9.06 -7.06
N ALA A 279 -7.09 8.82 -7.92
CA ALA A 279 -7.25 8.02 -9.13
C ALA A 279 -7.67 6.56 -8.86
N LEU A 280 -7.40 6.04 -7.65
CA LEU A 280 -7.71 4.67 -7.24
C LEU A 280 -9.18 4.47 -6.82
N GLY A 281 -9.94 5.55 -6.64
CA GLY A 281 -11.32 5.48 -6.15
C GLY A 281 -12.33 4.87 -7.12
N ASP A 282 -11.95 4.65 -8.39
CA ASP A 282 -12.90 4.53 -9.50
C ASP A 282 -13.12 3.13 -10.09
N GLN A 283 -12.56 2.03 -9.56
CA GLN A 283 -12.70 0.71 -10.21
C GLN A 283 -12.84 -0.50 -9.27
N HIS A 284 -13.99 -1.21 -9.36
CA HIS A 284 -14.18 -2.57 -9.90
C HIS A 284 -15.58 -3.04 -9.47
N ASP A 285 -16.45 -3.37 -10.44
CA ASP A 285 -17.80 -3.87 -10.17
C ASP A 285 -17.76 -5.38 -9.91
N SER A 286 -18.01 -5.80 -8.67
CA SER A 286 -18.01 -7.21 -8.27
C SER A 286 -19.26 -7.98 -8.68
N THR A 287 -20.22 -7.34 -9.38
CA THR A 287 -21.47 -7.98 -9.82
C THR A 287 -21.21 -9.25 -10.63
N ARG A 288 -20.33 -9.18 -11.63
CA ARG A 288 -19.99 -10.33 -12.47
C ARG A 288 -19.30 -11.45 -11.69
N MET A 289 -18.38 -11.10 -10.79
CA MET A 289 -17.70 -12.07 -9.92
C MET A 289 -18.70 -12.80 -9.01
N THR A 290 -19.66 -12.05 -8.46
CA THR A 290 -20.74 -12.59 -7.61
C THR A 290 -21.63 -13.56 -8.38
N GLU A 291 -22.03 -13.20 -9.60
CA GLU A 291 -22.81 -14.07 -10.48
C GLU A 291 -22.09 -15.38 -10.81
N LEU A 292 -20.80 -15.29 -11.16
CA LEU A 292 -19.96 -16.46 -11.44
C LEU A 292 -19.80 -17.37 -10.22
N LEU A 293 -19.61 -16.80 -9.02
CA LEU A 293 -19.48 -17.58 -7.78
C LEU A 293 -20.80 -18.20 -7.30
N HIS A 294 -21.95 -17.59 -7.60
CA HIS A 294 -23.24 -18.24 -7.39
C HIS A 294 -23.39 -19.45 -8.31
N HIS A 295 -23.12 -19.29 -9.60
CA HIS A 295 -23.20 -20.38 -10.58
C HIS A 295 -22.21 -21.52 -10.27
N ALA A 296 -20.98 -21.19 -9.88
CA ALA A 296 -19.97 -22.18 -9.49
C ALA A 296 -20.41 -23.04 -8.29
N GLU A 297 -21.15 -22.48 -7.34
CA GLU A 297 -21.68 -23.26 -6.22
C GLU A 297 -22.85 -24.15 -6.61
N ASP A 298 -23.77 -23.65 -7.43
CA ASP A 298 -24.86 -24.47 -7.96
C ASP A 298 -24.31 -25.69 -8.71
N LEU A 299 -23.23 -25.49 -9.48
CA LEU A 299 -22.52 -26.57 -10.16
C LEU A 299 -21.81 -27.50 -9.18
N ALA A 300 -21.12 -26.98 -8.15
CA ALA A 300 -20.47 -27.81 -7.14
C ALA A 300 -21.46 -28.71 -6.38
N VAL A 301 -22.65 -28.20 -6.05
CA VAL A 301 -23.73 -28.99 -5.44
C VAL A 301 -24.21 -30.09 -6.39
N LYS A 302 -24.40 -29.78 -7.68
CA LYS A 302 -24.82 -30.77 -8.68
C LYS A 302 -23.76 -31.85 -8.89
N ILE A 303 -22.48 -31.48 -8.98
CA ILE A 303 -21.35 -32.43 -9.11
C ILE A 303 -21.31 -33.36 -7.90
N ALA A 304 -21.45 -32.82 -6.69
CA ALA A 304 -21.48 -33.61 -5.45
C ALA A 304 -22.69 -34.57 -5.37
N SER A 305 -23.81 -34.24 -6.02
CA SER A 305 -25.00 -35.10 -6.07
C SER A 305 -24.91 -36.24 -7.09
N GLN A 306 -23.96 -36.19 -8.03
CA GLN A 306 -23.79 -37.17 -9.11
C GLN A 306 -22.57 -38.09 -8.93
N GLY A 307 -21.63 -37.73 -8.05
CA GLY A 307 -20.40 -38.49 -7.75
C GLY A 307 -20.63 -39.70 -6.87
#